data_AF-A0AA43TVU1-F1
#
_entry.id   AF-A0AA43TVU1-F1
#
_cell.length_a   1.000
_cell.length_b   1.000
_cell.length_c   1.000
_cell.angle_alpha   90.00
_cell.angle_beta   90.00
_cell.angle_gamma   90.00
#
_symmetry.space_group_name_H-M   'P 1'
#
loop_
_entity.id
_entity.type
_entity.pdbx_description
1 polymer ?
#
loop_
_entity_poly.entity_id
_entity_poly.type
_entity_poly.pdbx_seq_one_letter_code
_entity_poly.pdbx_strand_id
1 'polypeptide(L)'
;MDAITIPGMDIIRIHPTNDVAKECFNELIAQKLDGTLNKHHRQFVVHSGTGILDKDFQPSPSAVHGSENEDSPRVDLGYFRIGLDTQSFQAGIRWVVGKGVNNRGDRRVDILLADPNSIQGSFLKQSHLFLHMHLQSGAWILRASGPAELDDEVMPIIIGRCLHKPRTDLKVCGLRFRIEFAIEDGEDEKIYLSNRNKWMRAHGVPLPTSKGSGIPFTNDTKLESAVFRTGLGYGSYGIVFEGFSPVTGSPLAIKRIGVKDRQARAPAANEIKALEKLNGTTGIIKVHQIANSLGRASPLSGDFPYDVYIVQDLGTNLKQYE
;
A
#
# COMPACT_ATOMS: atom_id res chain seq x y z
N MET A 1 -21.46 30.19 11.94
CA MET A 1 -21.68 28.82 12.46
C MET A 1 -20.60 27.96 11.86
N ASP A 2 -19.49 27.87 12.55
CA ASP A 2 -18.33 27.12 12.08
C ASP A 2 -18.67 25.65 12.14
N ALA A 3 -18.63 25.01 10.97
CA ALA A 3 -18.78 23.57 10.86
C ALA A 3 -17.64 22.93 11.65
N ILE A 4 -17.99 22.30 12.77
CA ILE A 4 -17.13 21.39 13.50
C ILE A 4 -16.79 20.27 12.52
N THR A 5 -15.65 20.41 11.84
CA THR A 5 -15.09 19.37 11.00
C THR A 5 -14.57 18.31 11.95
N ILE A 6 -15.28 17.19 12.03
CA ILE A 6 -14.70 15.96 12.57
C ILE A 6 -13.39 15.75 11.77
N PRO A 7 -12.21 15.72 12.42
CA PRO A 7 -10.96 15.42 11.72
C PRO A 7 -11.14 14.15 10.90
N GLY A 8 -10.68 14.13 9.65
CA GLY A 8 -10.91 13.00 8.76
C GLY A 8 -10.33 11.71 9.35
N MET A 9 -10.88 10.56 8.98
CA MET A 9 -10.36 9.26 9.40
C MET A 9 -8.95 9.04 8.85
N ASP A 10 -8.02 8.61 9.71
CA ASP A 10 -6.72 8.10 9.27
C ASP A 10 -6.95 6.87 8.37
N ILE A 11 -6.31 6.82 7.21
CA ILE A 11 -6.30 5.64 6.34
C ILE A 11 -4.99 4.90 6.53
N ILE A 12 -3.88 5.63 6.50
CA ILE A 12 -2.53 5.09 6.67
C ILE A 12 -1.81 5.87 7.77
N ARG A 13 -1.10 5.15 8.63
CA ARG A 13 -0.16 5.65 9.62
C ARG A 13 1.24 5.17 9.27
N ILE A 14 2.22 6.06 9.33
CA ILE A 14 3.63 5.73 9.08
C ILE A 14 4.40 6.01 10.36
N HIS A 15 4.86 4.94 11.00
CA HIS A 15 5.56 4.99 12.28
C HIS A 15 7.08 4.92 12.06
N PRO A 16 7.88 5.85 12.60
CA PRO A 16 9.33 5.68 12.64
C PRO A 16 9.70 4.51 13.58
N THR A 17 10.54 3.57 13.12
CA THR A 17 10.86 2.36 13.91
C THR A 17 12.31 2.29 14.36
N ASN A 18 13.28 2.76 13.57
CA ASN A 18 14.67 2.88 14.01
C ASN A 18 14.99 4.27 14.55
N ASP A 19 16.09 4.37 15.29
CA ASP A 19 16.45 5.58 16.02
C ASP A 19 16.68 6.78 15.11
N VAL A 20 17.33 6.58 13.96
CA VAL A 20 17.51 7.64 12.95
C VAL A 20 16.17 8.18 12.45
N ALA A 21 15.16 7.33 12.24
CA ALA A 21 13.83 7.78 11.83
C ALA A 21 13.08 8.49 12.97
N LYS A 22 13.25 8.05 14.22
CA LYS A 22 12.66 8.70 15.40
C LYS A 22 13.26 10.08 15.63
N GLU A 23 14.58 10.24 15.50
CA GLU A 23 15.25 11.54 15.59
C GLU A 23 14.73 12.51 14.52
N CYS A 24 14.63 12.07 13.26
CA CYS A 24 14.06 12.87 12.18
C CYS A 24 12.60 13.28 12.46
N PHE A 25 11.82 12.39 13.09
CA PHE A 25 10.44 12.68 13.48
C PHE A 25 10.37 13.72 14.59
N ASN A 26 11.22 13.63 15.61
CA ASN A 26 11.27 14.59 16.71
C ASN A 26 11.62 16.00 16.25
N GLU A 27 12.54 16.15 15.29
CA GLU A 27 12.84 17.46 14.70
C GLU A 27 11.57 18.11 14.11
N LEU A 28 10.70 17.33 13.49
CA LEU A 28 9.43 17.82 12.93
C LEU A 28 8.40 18.12 14.02
N ILE A 29 8.38 17.35 15.10
CA ILE A 29 7.53 17.63 16.27
C ILE A 29 7.97 18.92 16.94
N ALA A 30 9.26 19.12 17.18
CA ALA A 30 9.82 20.35 17.73
C ALA A 30 9.43 21.57 16.87
N GLN A 31 9.62 21.47 15.54
CA GLN A 31 9.20 22.52 14.60
C GLN A 31 7.67 22.73 14.60
N LYS A 32 6.88 21.69 14.85
CA LYS A 32 5.42 21.81 14.95
C LYS A 32 5.02 22.55 16.22
N LEU A 33 5.67 22.26 17.34
CA LEU A 33 5.40 22.84 18.66
C LEU A 33 5.88 24.29 18.75
N ASP A 34 7.04 24.63 18.18
CA ASP A 34 7.57 25.99 18.15
C ASP A 34 6.89 26.89 17.09
N GLY A 35 6.05 26.31 16.23
CA GLY A 35 5.32 27.03 15.19
C GLY A 35 6.14 27.39 13.95
N THR A 36 7.32 26.80 13.75
CA THR A 36 8.17 27.00 12.56
C THR A 36 7.86 26.04 11.41
N LEU A 37 7.25 24.88 11.69
CA LEU A 37 6.85 23.92 10.68
C LEU A 37 5.79 24.52 9.76
N ASN A 38 5.95 24.37 8.45
CA ASN A 38 4.96 24.86 7.48
C ASN A 38 3.54 24.33 7.81
N LYS A 39 2.53 25.22 7.76
CA LYS A 39 1.12 24.88 8.04
C LYS A 39 0.65 23.63 7.28
N HIS A 40 1.08 23.48 6.03
CA HIS A 40 0.76 22.32 5.21
C HIS A 40 1.31 21.01 5.79
N HIS A 41 2.55 21.00 6.31
CA HIS A 41 3.16 19.78 6.84
C HIS A 41 2.61 19.39 8.21
N ARG A 42 2.15 20.37 9.01
CA ARG A 42 1.59 20.11 10.36
C ARG A 42 0.41 19.14 10.36
N GLN A 43 -0.36 19.09 9.29
CA GLN A 43 -1.55 18.23 9.18
C GLN A 43 -1.20 16.74 9.08
N PHE A 44 0.03 16.41 8.64
CA PHE A 44 0.48 15.02 8.50
C PHE A 44 1.17 14.49 9.75
N VAL A 45 1.64 15.35 10.66
CA VAL A 45 2.43 14.93 11.82
C VAL A 45 1.52 14.78 13.04
N VAL A 46 1.42 13.59 13.63
CA VAL A 46 0.66 13.34 14.87
C VAL A 46 1.61 13.08 16.03
N HIS A 47 1.54 13.90 17.07
CA HIS A 47 2.26 13.69 18.32
C HIS A 47 1.42 12.82 19.25
N SER A 48 1.97 11.72 19.75
CA SER A 48 1.26 10.73 20.58
C SER A 48 1.89 10.52 21.96
N GLY A 49 2.90 11.30 22.34
CA GLY A 49 3.56 11.23 23.65
C GLY A 49 5.08 11.14 23.54
N THR A 50 5.76 10.65 24.58
CA THR A 50 7.23 10.51 24.63
C THR A 50 7.65 9.08 24.99
N GLY A 51 8.85 8.67 24.55
CA GLY A 51 9.47 7.36 24.76
C GLY A 51 10.99 7.48 24.94
N ILE A 52 11.73 6.38 24.93
CA ILE A 52 13.18 6.33 25.21
C ILE A 52 13.94 5.71 24.01
N LEU A 53 15.07 6.30 23.59
CA LEU A 53 15.99 5.71 22.59
C LEU A 53 16.85 4.59 23.18
N ASP A 54 17.15 3.60 22.34
CA ASP A 54 18.01 2.48 22.74
C ASP A 54 19.48 2.94 22.88
N LYS A 55 20.20 2.39 23.87
CA LYS A 55 21.46 2.98 24.39
C LYS A 55 22.70 2.81 23.50
N ASP A 56 22.61 2.09 22.38
CA ASP A 56 23.79 1.69 21.59
C ASP A 56 24.17 2.69 20.46
N PHE A 57 23.63 3.90 20.48
CA PHE A 57 23.91 4.90 19.46
C PHE A 57 24.97 5.92 19.91
N GLN A 58 26.07 6.04 19.14
CA GLN A 58 26.95 7.20 19.19
C GLN A 58 26.49 8.25 18.16
N PRO A 59 26.03 9.44 18.60
CA PRO A 59 25.75 10.54 17.68
C PRO A 59 27.04 11.03 17.02
N SER A 60 26.92 11.57 15.80
CA SER A 60 28.03 12.20 15.08
C SER A 60 28.74 13.26 15.94
N PRO A 61 30.08 13.42 15.82
CA PRO A 61 30.90 14.21 16.74
C PRO A 61 30.77 15.71 16.45
N SER A 62 29.67 16.31 16.90
CA SER A 62 29.50 17.77 16.92
C SER A 62 28.84 18.30 18.19
N ALA A 63 28.80 17.52 19.28
CA ALA A 63 28.37 17.99 20.60
C ALA A 63 29.42 17.64 21.66
N VAL A 64 29.99 18.69 22.26
CA VAL A 64 31.09 18.65 23.22
C VAL A 64 30.57 18.44 24.64
N HIS A 65 31.27 17.54 25.36
CA HIS A 65 31.41 17.34 26.81
C HIS A 65 30.21 17.54 27.77
N GLY A 66 29.90 16.47 28.53
CA GLY A 66 29.25 16.59 29.84
C GLY A 66 28.82 15.25 30.44
N SER A 67 29.54 14.83 31.48
CA SER A 67 29.18 13.93 32.60
C SER A 67 28.38 12.64 32.36
N GLU A 68 28.95 11.55 32.85
CA GLU A 68 28.26 10.31 33.22
C GLU A 68 27.12 10.60 34.22
N ASN A 69 25.87 10.49 33.77
CA ASN A 69 24.72 10.04 34.55
C ASN A 69 23.53 9.73 33.64
N GLU A 70 22.70 8.81 34.12
CA GLU A 70 21.47 8.30 33.53
C GLU A 70 20.57 9.35 32.88
N ASP A 71 20.48 9.37 31.55
CA ASP A 71 19.28 9.80 30.84
C ASP A 71 19.38 9.29 29.40
N SER A 72 18.80 8.12 29.13
CA SER A 72 18.57 7.73 27.75
C SER A 72 17.73 8.85 27.09
N PRO A 73 18.15 9.42 25.95
CA PRO A 73 17.47 10.57 25.37
C PRO A 73 16.00 10.22 25.10
N ARG A 74 15.09 11.00 25.68
CA ARG A 74 13.65 10.86 25.45
C ARG A 74 13.33 11.33 24.04
N VAL A 75 12.46 10.60 23.36
CA VAL A 75 12.02 10.89 21.99
C VAL A 75 10.52 11.02 21.90
N ASP A 76 10.04 11.95 21.09
CA ASP A 76 8.61 12.07 20.82
C ASP A 76 8.14 10.85 20.03
N LEU A 77 7.08 10.23 20.52
CA LEU A 77 6.38 9.15 19.86
C LEU A 77 5.23 9.73 19.04
N GLY A 78 4.97 9.10 17.90
CA GLY A 78 3.92 9.55 17.00
C GLY A 78 3.98 8.83 15.68
N TYR A 79 3.29 9.41 14.71
CA TYR A 79 3.24 8.88 13.36
C TYR A 79 2.90 9.97 12.36
N PHE A 80 3.19 9.68 11.09
CA PHE A 80 2.65 10.45 9.99
C PHE A 80 1.29 9.89 9.60
N ARG A 81 0.26 10.73 9.57
CA ARG A 81 -1.10 10.38 9.19
C ARG A 81 -1.35 10.69 7.72
N ILE A 82 -2.10 9.82 7.05
CA ILE A 82 -2.66 10.04 5.72
C ILE A 82 -4.15 9.71 5.80
N GLY A 83 -4.98 10.74 5.66
CA GLY A 83 -6.44 10.66 5.54
C GLY A 83 -6.94 11.42 4.31
N LEU A 84 -8.19 11.20 3.90
CA LEU A 84 -8.78 11.90 2.72
C LEU A 84 -8.82 13.42 2.88
N ASP A 85 -8.93 13.89 4.13
CA ASP A 85 -8.86 15.31 4.51
C ASP A 85 -7.46 15.91 4.31
N THR A 86 -6.42 15.08 4.49
CA THR A 86 -5.02 15.46 4.22
C THR A 86 -4.64 15.32 2.74
N GLN A 87 -5.44 14.60 1.93
CA GLN A 87 -5.23 14.44 0.49
C GLN A 87 -5.79 15.63 -0.30
N SER A 88 -5.01 16.69 -0.43
CA SER A 88 -5.28 17.73 -1.41
C SER A 88 -4.66 17.34 -2.75
N PHE A 89 -5.40 16.65 -3.63
CA PHE A 89 -4.96 16.34 -5.00
C PHE A 89 -5.08 17.53 -5.96
N GLN A 90 -4.84 18.74 -5.45
CA GLN A 90 -4.58 19.88 -6.32
C GLN A 90 -3.17 19.70 -6.90
N ALA A 91 -3.10 19.60 -8.23
CA ALA A 91 -1.93 19.44 -9.08
C ALA A 91 -0.59 19.70 -8.36
N GLY A 92 0.14 18.63 -8.07
CA GLY A 92 1.47 18.70 -7.48
C GLY A 92 1.77 17.54 -6.53
N ILE A 93 3.07 17.36 -6.28
CA ILE A 93 3.62 16.43 -5.30
C ILE A 93 3.68 17.17 -3.95
N ARG A 94 3.16 16.55 -2.89
CA ARG A 94 3.12 17.17 -1.55
C ARG A 94 3.88 16.34 -0.53
N TRP A 95 4.64 17.01 0.34
CA TRP A 95 5.57 16.37 1.28
C TRP A 95 4.83 15.90 2.54
N VAL A 96 5.07 14.65 2.93
CA VAL A 96 4.52 14.05 4.15
C VAL A 96 5.63 13.87 5.20
N VAL A 97 6.85 13.53 4.77
CA VAL A 97 8.02 13.27 5.62
C VAL A 97 9.25 13.92 4.98
N GLY A 98 10.22 14.40 5.79
CA GLY A 98 11.57 14.81 5.32
C GLY A 98 11.75 16.26 4.84
N LYS A 99 13.02 16.66 4.63
CA LYS A 99 13.49 17.98 4.12
C LYS A 99 14.41 17.84 2.89
N GLY A 100 14.48 16.66 2.26
CA GLY A 100 15.35 16.29 1.13
C GLY A 100 16.45 17.28 0.75
N VAL A 101 17.56 17.32 1.49
CA VAL A 101 18.64 18.26 1.19
C VAL A 101 19.51 17.72 0.06
N ASN A 102 19.97 18.59 -0.83
CA ASN A 102 20.75 18.26 -2.04
C ASN A 102 22.11 17.56 -1.76
N ASN A 103 22.57 17.50 -0.50
CA ASN A 103 23.92 17.09 -0.20
C ASN A 103 23.99 15.62 0.24
N ARG A 104 24.91 14.89 -0.39
CA ARG A 104 25.37 13.56 0.03
C ARG A 104 25.85 13.64 1.48
N GLY A 105 24.99 13.32 2.44
CA GLY A 105 25.33 13.36 3.87
C GLY A 105 24.14 13.55 4.80
N ASP A 106 23.04 14.15 4.34
CA ASP A 106 21.87 14.41 5.19
C ASP A 106 20.82 13.27 5.04
N ARG A 107 20.53 12.58 6.15
CA ARG A 107 19.75 11.33 6.20
C ARG A 107 18.24 11.56 6.25
N ARG A 108 17.71 12.37 5.34
CA ARG A 108 16.27 12.74 5.32
C ARG A 108 15.62 12.13 4.08
N VAL A 109 14.73 11.16 4.28
CA VAL A 109 13.88 10.59 3.21
C VAL A 109 12.60 11.35 3.14
N ASP A 110 12.14 11.57 1.92
CA ASP A 110 10.87 12.22 1.69
C ASP A 110 9.82 11.22 1.22
N ILE A 111 8.81 10.97 2.06
CA ILE A 111 7.60 10.28 1.62
C ILE A 111 6.66 11.36 1.07
N LEU A 112 6.43 11.29 -0.22
CA LEU A 112 5.63 12.23 -0.98
C LEU A 112 4.26 11.59 -1.24
N LEU A 113 3.20 12.33 -0.92
CA LEU A 113 1.87 11.97 -1.35
C LEU A 113 1.66 12.53 -2.76
N ALA A 114 1.47 11.64 -3.73
CA ALA A 114 1.26 12.02 -5.13
C ALA A 114 -0.22 11.95 -5.51
N ASP A 115 -0.62 12.85 -6.42
CA ASP A 115 -1.90 12.76 -7.14
C ASP A 115 -2.06 11.39 -7.81
N PRO A 116 -3.25 10.74 -7.76
CA PRO A 116 -3.44 9.44 -8.39
C PRO A 116 -3.27 9.51 -9.91
N ASN A 117 -3.40 10.71 -10.50
CA ASN A 117 -3.14 11.01 -11.90
C ASN A 117 -1.68 11.45 -12.16
N SER A 118 -0.86 11.64 -11.14
CA SER A 118 0.54 12.04 -11.31
C SER A 118 1.36 10.88 -11.84
N ILE A 119 1.71 10.97 -13.13
CA ILE A 119 2.70 10.11 -13.78
C ILE A 119 4.13 10.62 -13.48
N GLN A 120 4.30 11.65 -12.63
CA GLN A 120 5.57 12.35 -12.48
C GLN A 120 6.68 11.40 -12.01
N GLY A 121 7.60 11.09 -12.93
CA GLY A 121 8.88 10.45 -12.69
C GLY A 121 10.10 11.32 -13.06
N SER A 122 9.89 12.50 -13.65
CA SER A 122 10.97 13.24 -14.32
C SER A 122 11.74 14.26 -13.48
N PHE A 123 11.35 14.55 -12.23
CA PHE A 123 12.00 15.58 -11.40
C PHE A 123 12.32 15.14 -9.95
N LEU A 124 12.37 13.82 -9.70
CA LEU A 124 12.35 13.30 -8.34
C LEU A 124 13.69 12.69 -7.98
N LYS A 125 14.19 13.08 -6.80
CA LYS A 125 15.50 12.68 -6.30
C LYS A 125 15.47 11.22 -5.84
N GLN A 126 16.64 10.59 -5.79
CA GLN A 126 16.80 9.18 -5.39
C GLN A 126 16.23 8.86 -3.98
N SER A 127 16.12 9.85 -3.10
CA SER A 127 15.63 9.71 -1.72
C SER A 127 14.12 9.84 -1.56
N HIS A 128 13.36 9.96 -2.66
CA HIS A 128 11.92 10.19 -2.60
C HIS A 128 11.13 8.89 -2.79
N LEU A 129 10.08 8.74 -1.98
CA LEU A 129 9.05 7.71 -2.11
C LEU A 129 7.71 8.35 -2.47
N PHE A 130 6.89 7.66 -3.27
CA PHE A 130 5.57 8.12 -3.70
C PHE A 130 4.50 7.17 -3.24
N LEU A 131 3.64 7.63 -2.36
CA LEU A 131 2.44 6.91 -2.00
C LEU A 131 1.27 7.48 -2.79
N HIS A 132 0.58 6.62 -3.53
CA HIS A 132 -0.60 6.99 -4.31
C HIS A 132 -1.61 5.83 -4.36
N MET A 133 -2.86 6.16 -4.69
CA MET A 133 -3.91 5.18 -4.89
C MET A 133 -4.01 4.82 -6.38
N HIS A 134 -4.05 3.53 -6.70
CA HIS A 134 -4.29 3.06 -8.06
C HIS A 134 -5.75 3.25 -8.45
N LEU A 135 -6.01 4.05 -9.49
CA LEU A 135 -7.35 4.51 -9.80
C LEU A 135 -8.34 3.40 -10.18
N GLN A 136 -7.89 2.30 -10.77
CA GLN A 136 -8.82 1.24 -11.20
C GLN A 136 -9.19 0.27 -10.08
N SER A 137 -8.27 0.01 -9.15
CA SER A 137 -8.43 -1.00 -8.09
C SER A 137 -8.63 -0.40 -6.70
N GLY A 138 -8.33 0.88 -6.51
CA GLY A 138 -8.25 1.52 -5.21
C GLY A 138 -7.02 1.11 -4.38
N ALA A 139 -6.18 0.20 -4.86
CA ALA A 139 -5.02 -0.30 -4.12
C ALA A 139 -3.98 0.81 -3.89
N TRP A 140 -3.38 0.86 -2.71
CA TRP A 140 -2.30 1.80 -2.41
C TRP A 140 -0.96 1.28 -2.91
N ILE A 141 -0.24 2.11 -3.64
CA ILE A 141 1.05 1.78 -4.24
C ILE A 141 2.12 2.73 -3.71
N LEU A 142 3.21 2.15 -3.24
CA LEU A 142 4.43 2.88 -2.92
C LEU A 142 5.43 2.73 -4.08
N ARG A 143 5.92 3.84 -4.63
CA ARG A 143 7.01 3.86 -5.62
C ARG A 143 8.26 4.47 -5.01
N ALA A 144 9.42 4.01 -5.45
CA ALA A 144 10.70 4.56 -5.05
C ALA A 144 11.48 5.04 -6.28
N SER A 145 12.12 6.20 -6.17
CA SER A 145 13.07 6.71 -7.17
C SER A 145 14.50 6.21 -6.94
N GLY A 146 14.75 5.51 -5.83
CA GLY A 146 16.03 4.91 -5.49
C GLY A 146 15.85 3.62 -4.69
N PRO A 147 16.93 3.07 -4.10
CA PRO A 147 16.88 1.82 -3.34
C PRO A 147 15.94 1.92 -2.13
N ALA A 148 14.95 1.04 -2.09
CA ALA A 148 14.03 0.87 -0.98
C ALA A 148 13.62 -0.61 -0.87
N GLU A 149 13.23 -1.03 0.33
CA GLU A 149 12.74 -2.37 0.63
C GLU A 149 11.36 -2.28 1.30
N LEU A 150 10.45 -3.17 0.94
CA LEU A 150 9.20 -3.42 1.64
C LEU A 150 9.19 -4.87 2.12
N ASP A 151 9.04 -5.08 3.43
CA ASP A 151 9.12 -6.39 4.08
C ASP A 151 10.36 -7.19 3.67
N ASP A 152 11.53 -6.55 3.72
CA ASP A 152 12.84 -7.10 3.33
C ASP A 152 12.98 -7.48 1.84
N GLU A 153 11.98 -7.16 1.01
CA GLU A 153 12.03 -7.37 -0.43
C GLU A 153 12.34 -6.05 -1.16
N VAL A 154 13.35 -6.09 -2.04
CA VAL A 154 13.77 -4.93 -2.83
C VAL A 154 12.63 -4.44 -3.71
N MET A 155 12.31 -3.15 -3.61
CA MET A 155 11.31 -2.51 -4.45
C MET A 155 11.87 -2.25 -5.85
N PRO A 156 11.14 -2.62 -6.92
CA PRO A 156 11.50 -2.21 -8.27
C PRO A 156 11.37 -0.68 -8.40
N ILE A 157 12.45 -0.04 -8.83
CA ILE A 157 12.53 1.41 -9.03
C ILE A 157 11.48 1.84 -10.06
N ILE A 158 10.80 2.97 -9.79
CA ILE A 158 9.73 3.59 -10.61
C ILE A 158 8.43 2.78 -10.70
N ILE A 159 8.48 1.44 -10.80
CA ILE A 159 7.30 0.58 -10.87
C ILE A 159 6.52 0.63 -9.55
N GLY A 160 7.24 0.51 -8.43
CA GLY A 160 6.66 0.44 -7.09
C GLY A 160 6.07 -0.92 -6.73
N ARG A 161 5.41 -0.99 -5.58
CA ARG A 161 4.70 -2.18 -5.08
C ARG A 161 3.43 -1.76 -4.34
N CYS A 162 2.43 -2.63 -4.36
CA CYS A 162 1.23 -2.43 -3.57
C CYS A 162 1.49 -2.69 -2.09
N LEU A 163 0.90 -1.85 -1.24
CA LEU A 163 0.78 -2.12 0.19
C LEU A 163 -0.34 -3.15 0.37
N HIS A 164 0.04 -4.43 0.34
CA HIS A 164 -0.91 -5.54 0.30
C HIS A 164 -1.08 -6.27 1.64
N LYS A 165 -0.51 -5.70 2.73
CA LYS A 165 -0.67 -6.18 4.09
C LYS A 165 -1.17 -5.04 4.98
N PRO A 166 -1.95 -5.32 6.04
CA PRO A 166 -2.35 -4.30 7.01
C PRO A 166 -1.16 -3.54 7.61
N ARG A 167 -0.03 -4.24 7.77
CA ARG A 167 1.25 -3.69 8.24
C ARG A 167 2.36 -4.11 7.31
N THR A 168 3.18 -3.15 6.89
CA THR A 168 4.33 -3.34 6.00
C THR A 168 5.53 -2.59 6.56
N ASP A 169 6.67 -3.25 6.69
CA ASP A 169 7.90 -2.59 7.10
C ASP A 169 8.60 -1.99 5.87
N LEU A 170 9.00 -0.72 5.97
CA LEU A 170 9.65 0.05 4.90
C LEU A 170 11.08 0.40 5.31
N LYS A 171 12.05 0.13 4.44
CA LYS A 171 13.43 0.62 4.58
C LYS A 171 13.83 1.47 3.38
N VAL A 172 14.45 2.60 3.66
CA VAL A 172 14.85 3.56 2.61
C VAL A 172 15.94 4.48 3.16
N CYS A 173 17.06 4.60 2.45
CA CYS A 173 18.20 5.45 2.83
C CYS A 173 18.64 5.34 4.32
N GLY A 174 18.59 4.13 4.90
CA GLY A 174 18.96 3.89 6.31
C GLY A 174 17.88 4.24 7.34
N LEU A 175 16.73 4.76 6.91
CA LEU A 175 15.54 4.95 7.74
C LEU A 175 14.66 3.70 7.69
N ARG A 176 14.02 3.39 8.82
CA ARG A 176 13.03 2.32 8.91
C ARG A 176 11.71 2.87 9.42
N PHE A 177 10.64 2.47 8.74
CA PHE A 177 9.28 2.83 9.06
C PHE A 177 8.40 1.59 9.10
N ARG A 178 7.29 1.67 9.82
CA ARG A 178 6.17 0.74 9.70
C ARG A 178 4.98 1.49 9.13
N ILE A 179 4.51 1.03 7.98
CA ILE A 179 3.28 1.52 7.34
C ILE A 179 2.13 0.64 7.83
N GLU A 180 1.11 1.27 8.40
CA GLU A 180 -0.06 0.60 8.97
C GLU A 180 -1.34 1.20 8.41
N PHE A 181 -2.27 0.36 7.95
CA PHE A 181 -3.63 0.78 7.65
C PHE A 181 -4.42 0.95 8.94
N ALA A 182 -5.08 2.09 9.11
CA ALA A 182 -5.89 2.40 10.29
C ALA A 182 -7.35 1.92 10.17
N ILE A 183 -7.66 1.14 9.14
CA ILE A 183 -8.98 0.54 8.88
C ILE A 183 -8.88 -0.92 9.30
N GLU A 184 -9.57 -1.29 10.38
CA GLU A 184 -9.33 -2.57 11.06
C GLU A 184 -10.35 -3.64 10.65
N ASP A 185 -11.57 -3.24 10.29
CA ASP A 185 -12.67 -4.16 10.01
C ASP A 185 -13.55 -3.75 8.80
N GLY A 186 -14.61 -4.53 8.57
CA GLY A 186 -15.53 -4.33 7.45
C GLY A 186 -16.50 -3.17 7.60
N GLU A 187 -16.75 -2.66 8.81
CA GLU A 187 -17.57 -1.45 9.00
C GLU A 187 -16.73 -0.19 8.71
N ASP A 188 -15.49 -0.15 9.22
CA ASP A 188 -14.54 0.91 8.88
C ASP A 188 -14.28 0.97 7.38
N GLU A 189 -14.20 -0.20 6.72
CA GLU A 189 -14.06 -0.28 5.26
C GLU A 189 -15.23 0.35 4.53
N LYS A 190 -16.48 0.12 4.97
CA LYS A 190 -17.67 0.73 4.34
C LYS A 190 -17.66 2.25 4.51
N ILE A 191 -17.27 2.74 5.68
CA ILE A 191 -17.12 4.17 5.96
C ILE A 191 -16.03 4.77 5.06
N TYR A 192 -14.87 4.12 4.98
CA TYR A 192 -13.79 4.49 4.08
C TYR A 192 -14.26 4.56 2.62
N LEU A 193 -14.90 3.51 2.11
CA LEU A 193 -15.40 3.43 0.74
C LEU A 193 -16.39 4.56 0.44
N SER A 194 -17.32 4.82 1.34
CA SER A 194 -18.29 5.91 1.22
C SER A 194 -17.60 7.27 1.15
N ASN A 195 -16.69 7.53 2.08
CA ASN A 195 -15.95 8.79 2.15
C ASN A 195 -15.03 8.96 0.95
N ARG A 196 -14.31 7.92 0.53
CA ARG A 196 -13.45 7.89 -0.66
C ARG A 196 -14.26 8.23 -1.90
N ASN A 197 -15.38 7.54 -2.12
CA ASN A 197 -16.21 7.77 -3.31
C ASN A 197 -16.86 9.16 -3.31
N LYS A 198 -17.29 9.66 -2.14
CA LYS A 198 -17.78 11.04 -1.99
C LYS A 198 -16.69 12.06 -2.33
N TRP A 199 -15.49 11.85 -1.78
CA TRP A 199 -14.33 12.70 -2.02
C TRP A 199 -13.95 12.71 -3.50
N MET A 200 -13.86 11.55 -4.15
CA MET A 200 -13.50 11.42 -5.57
C MET A 200 -14.49 12.16 -6.48
N ARG A 201 -15.80 12.00 -6.24
CA ARG A 201 -16.84 12.75 -6.98
C ARG A 201 -16.71 14.25 -6.81
N ALA A 202 -16.50 14.71 -5.57
CA ALA A 202 -16.37 16.14 -5.27
C ALA A 202 -15.16 16.79 -5.96
N HIS A 203 -14.15 16.00 -6.34
CA HIS A 203 -12.93 16.47 -6.98
C HIS A 203 -12.80 16.04 -8.46
N GLY A 204 -13.88 15.52 -9.07
CA GLY A 204 -13.88 15.12 -10.48
C GLY A 204 -12.99 13.92 -10.83
N VAL A 205 -12.61 13.10 -9.84
CA VAL A 205 -11.80 11.88 -10.05
C VAL A 205 -12.74 10.70 -10.35
N PRO A 206 -12.48 9.90 -11.41
CA PRO A 206 -13.30 8.74 -11.73
C PRO A 206 -13.25 7.70 -10.61
N LEU A 207 -14.39 7.11 -10.27
CA LEU A 207 -14.44 6.04 -9.28
C LEU A 207 -13.70 4.80 -9.80
N PRO A 208 -13.09 4.00 -8.91
CA PRO A 208 -12.51 2.73 -9.29
C PRO A 208 -13.53 1.84 -9.98
N THR A 209 -13.09 1.20 -11.08
CA THR A 209 -13.88 0.16 -11.75
C THR A 209 -14.06 -1.05 -10.85
N SER A 210 -13.11 -1.25 -9.93
CA SER A 210 -13.15 -2.31 -8.95
C SER A 210 -14.15 -2.04 -7.82
N LYS A 211 -14.81 -3.10 -7.33
CA LYS A 211 -15.62 -3.02 -6.11
C LYS A 211 -14.77 -3.10 -4.84
N GLY A 212 -13.48 -3.44 -4.96
CA GLY A 212 -12.54 -3.48 -3.85
C GLY A 212 -12.30 -2.11 -3.19
N SER A 213 -12.03 -2.13 -1.89
CA SER A 213 -11.56 -0.94 -1.18
C SER A 213 -10.11 -0.59 -1.51
N GLY A 214 -9.30 -1.60 -1.83
CA GLY A 214 -7.84 -1.46 -1.95
C GLY A 214 -7.13 -1.37 -0.60
N ILE A 215 -7.86 -1.63 0.49
CA ILE A 215 -7.33 -1.75 1.84
C ILE A 215 -7.04 -3.23 2.11
N PRO A 216 -5.81 -3.58 2.51
CA PRO A 216 -5.47 -4.95 2.82
C PRO A 216 -5.93 -5.35 4.23
N PHE A 217 -6.41 -6.59 4.37
CA PHE A 217 -6.82 -7.18 5.65
C PHE A 217 -5.99 -8.42 5.99
N THR A 218 -5.98 -8.81 7.27
CA THR A 218 -5.23 -9.98 7.76
C THR A 218 -5.71 -11.30 7.16
N ASN A 219 -6.97 -11.36 6.73
CA ASN A 219 -7.60 -12.53 6.12
C ASN A 219 -7.62 -12.48 4.58
N ASP A 220 -6.93 -11.51 3.96
CA ASP A 220 -6.77 -11.50 2.51
C ASP A 220 -5.98 -12.72 2.05
N THR A 221 -6.41 -13.32 0.95
CA THR A 221 -5.65 -14.39 0.30
C THR A 221 -4.62 -13.76 -0.63
N LYS A 222 -3.35 -14.13 -0.45
CA LYS A 222 -2.24 -13.77 -1.34
C LYS A 222 -1.79 -14.97 -2.15
N LEU A 223 -1.88 -14.85 -3.47
CA LEU A 223 -1.15 -15.64 -4.45
C LEU A 223 0.05 -14.84 -4.94
N GLU A 224 0.91 -15.45 -5.76
CA GLU A 224 2.07 -14.77 -6.34
C GLU A 224 1.64 -13.55 -7.16
N SER A 225 0.62 -13.70 -8.00
CA SER A 225 0.17 -12.64 -8.92
C SER A 225 -1.06 -11.88 -8.44
N ALA A 226 -1.66 -12.20 -7.28
CA ALA A 226 -2.92 -11.60 -6.85
C ALA A 226 -3.11 -11.52 -5.34
N VAL A 227 -3.80 -10.48 -4.90
CA VAL A 227 -4.32 -10.32 -3.52
C VAL A 227 -5.81 -10.06 -3.59
N PHE A 228 -6.61 -10.83 -2.84
CA PHE A 228 -8.07 -10.79 -2.92
C PHE A 228 -8.76 -11.30 -1.65
N ARG A 229 -10.03 -10.91 -1.49
CA ARG A 229 -10.88 -11.32 -0.36
C ARG A 229 -12.35 -11.40 -0.73
N THR A 230 -12.85 -10.37 -1.43
CA THR A 230 -14.29 -10.23 -1.70
C THR A 230 -14.71 -11.06 -2.91
N GLY A 231 -15.69 -11.95 -2.70
CA GLY A 231 -16.36 -12.67 -3.77
C GLY A 231 -17.22 -11.72 -4.63
N LEU A 232 -17.00 -11.72 -5.94
CA LEU A 232 -17.84 -11.05 -6.94
C LEU A 232 -19.14 -11.78 -7.22
N GLY A 233 -19.12 -13.11 -7.14
CA GLY A 233 -20.27 -13.93 -7.50
C GLY A 233 -20.02 -15.42 -7.33
N TYR A 234 -21.13 -16.15 -7.27
CA TYR A 234 -21.17 -17.59 -7.13
C TYR A 234 -21.77 -18.19 -8.40
N GLY A 235 -21.11 -19.20 -8.95
CA GLY A 235 -21.63 -20.00 -10.04
C GLY A 235 -21.58 -21.48 -9.70
N SER A 236 -22.22 -22.32 -10.51
CA SER A 236 -22.24 -23.77 -10.31
C SER A 236 -20.85 -24.40 -10.28
N TYR A 237 -19.86 -23.74 -10.88
CA TYR A 237 -18.49 -24.23 -11.04
C TYR A 237 -17.45 -23.49 -10.19
N GLY A 238 -17.87 -22.64 -9.25
CA GLY A 238 -16.93 -21.95 -8.36
C GLY A 238 -17.37 -20.58 -7.90
N ILE A 239 -16.44 -19.91 -7.23
CA ILE A 239 -16.59 -18.55 -6.73
C ILE A 239 -15.61 -17.67 -7.49
N VAL A 240 -16.07 -16.53 -7.98
CA VAL A 240 -15.20 -15.51 -8.57
C VAL A 240 -14.95 -14.45 -7.51
N PHE A 241 -13.70 -14.07 -7.32
CA PHE A 241 -13.26 -12.99 -6.44
C PHE A 241 -12.71 -11.84 -7.28
N GLU A 242 -12.75 -10.66 -6.68
CA GLU A 242 -12.02 -9.51 -7.18
C GLU A 242 -10.77 -9.28 -6.35
N GLY A 243 -9.68 -8.94 -7.04
CA GLY A 243 -8.41 -8.62 -6.40
C GLY A 243 -7.58 -7.67 -7.23
N PHE A 244 -6.31 -7.56 -6.88
CA PHE A 244 -5.34 -6.77 -7.62
C PHE A 244 -3.97 -7.44 -7.66
N SER A 245 -3.16 -7.06 -8.65
CA SER A 245 -1.76 -7.45 -8.75
C SER A 245 -0.95 -6.79 -7.63
N PRO A 246 -0.22 -7.54 -6.77
CA PRO A 246 0.60 -6.95 -5.72
C PRO A 246 1.79 -6.13 -6.26
N VAL A 247 2.13 -6.27 -7.54
CA VAL A 247 3.21 -5.54 -8.21
C VAL A 247 2.70 -4.24 -8.82
N THR A 248 1.63 -4.31 -9.62
CA THR A 248 1.18 -3.18 -10.45
C THR A 248 -0.07 -2.49 -9.90
N GLY A 249 -0.79 -3.12 -8.98
CA GLY A 249 -2.11 -2.68 -8.51
C GLY A 249 -3.23 -2.87 -9.52
N SER A 250 -2.94 -3.44 -10.70
CA SER A 250 -3.96 -3.68 -11.72
C SER A 250 -5.07 -4.59 -11.21
N PRO A 251 -6.35 -4.30 -11.50
CA PRO A 251 -7.46 -5.13 -11.04
C PRO A 251 -7.46 -6.51 -11.73
N LEU A 252 -7.79 -7.55 -10.98
CA LEU A 252 -7.79 -8.94 -11.42
C LEU A 252 -9.08 -9.64 -11.01
N ALA A 253 -9.48 -10.62 -11.83
CA ALA A 253 -10.51 -11.60 -11.49
C ALA A 253 -9.85 -12.91 -11.07
N ILE A 254 -10.31 -13.51 -9.97
CA ILE A 254 -9.78 -14.77 -9.46
C ILE A 254 -10.91 -15.78 -9.38
N LYS A 255 -10.88 -16.81 -10.21
CA LYS A 255 -11.85 -17.92 -10.13
C LYS A 255 -11.30 -19.02 -9.25
N ARG A 256 -12.02 -19.35 -8.17
CA ARG A 256 -11.77 -20.53 -7.34
C ARG A 256 -12.67 -21.68 -7.77
N ILE A 257 -12.07 -22.79 -8.17
CA ILE A 257 -12.74 -24.06 -8.46
C ILE A 257 -12.51 -25.00 -7.28
N GLY A 258 -13.60 -25.38 -6.61
CA GLY A 258 -13.55 -26.34 -5.51
C GLY A 258 -13.41 -27.77 -6.03
N VAL A 259 -12.24 -28.37 -5.87
CA VAL A 259 -12.00 -29.77 -6.26
C VAL A 259 -12.24 -30.67 -5.04
N LYS A 260 -13.52 -31.00 -4.82
CA LYS A 260 -13.97 -31.78 -3.66
C LYS A 260 -13.73 -33.28 -3.80
N ASP A 261 -13.71 -33.78 -5.02
CA ASP A 261 -13.56 -35.20 -5.33
C ASP A 261 -12.88 -35.43 -6.69
N ARG A 262 -12.64 -36.72 -7.00
CA ARG A 262 -12.00 -37.15 -8.25
C ARG A 262 -12.85 -36.84 -9.50
N GLN A 263 -14.17 -36.75 -9.39
CA GLN A 263 -15.06 -36.44 -10.51
C GLN A 263 -14.96 -34.96 -10.90
N ALA A 264 -14.80 -34.06 -9.92
CA ALA A 264 -14.57 -32.63 -10.16
C ALA A 264 -13.21 -32.31 -10.78
N ARG A 265 -12.23 -33.23 -10.71
CA ARG A 265 -10.88 -33.05 -11.27
C ARG A 265 -10.87 -32.97 -12.80
N ALA A 266 -11.58 -33.87 -13.47
CA ALA A 266 -11.53 -33.95 -14.94
C ALA A 266 -12.08 -32.67 -15.60
N PRO A 267 -13.23 -32.10 -15.16
CA PRO A 267 -13.67 -30.79 -15.63
C PRO A 267 -12.67 -29.67 -15.34
N ALA A 268 -12.12 -29.59 -14.13
CA ALA A 268 -11.14 -28.55 -13.77
C ALA A 268 -9.85 -28.66 -14.61
N ALA A 269 -9.34 -29.87 -14.79
CA ALA A 269 -8.16 -30.12 -15.62
C ALA A 269 -8.39 -29.77 -17.08
N ASN A 270 -9.56 -30.11 -17.64
CA ASN A 270 -9.93 -29.75 -19.01
C ASN A 270 -10.05 -28.23 -19.17
N GLU A 271 -10.65 -27.54 -18.20
CA GLU A 271 -10.75 -26.08 -18.20
C GLU A 271 -9.37 -25.42 -18.17
N ILE A 272 -8.48 -25.86 -17.26
CA ILE A 272 -7.10 -25.38 -17.17
C ILE A 272 -6.36 -25.59 -18.49
N LYS A 273 -6.44 -26.79 -19.07
CA LYS A 273 -5.74 -27.13 -20.31
C LYS A 273 -6.24 -26.31 -21.50
N ALA A 274 -7.54 -26.01 -21.54
CA ALA A 274 -8.12 -25.12 -22.54
C ALA A 274 -7.63 -23.68 -22.36
N LEU A 275 -7.60 -23.17 -21.13
CA LEU A 275 -7.12 -21.84 -20.81
C LEU A 275 -5.64 -21.66 -21.13
N GLU A 276 -4.80 -22.63 -20.77
CA GLU A 276 -3.36 -22.63 -21.11
C GLU A 276 -3.14 -22.57 -22.63
N LYS A 277 -3.93 -23.33 -23.39
CA LYS A 277 -3.85 -23.33 -24.86
C LYS A 277 -4.31 -22.02 -25.49
N LEU A 278 -5.32 -21.37 -24.91
CA LEU A 278 -5.91 -20.14 -25.44
C LEU A 278 -5.23 -18.87 -24.92
N ASN A 279 -4.39 -18.96 -23.89
CA ASN A 279 -3.78 -17.80 -23.27
C ASN A 279 -2.93 -16.99 -24.27
N GLY A 280 -3.10 -15.66 -24.26
CA GLY A 280 -2.44 -14.78 -25.22
C GLY A 280 -3.11 -14.69 -26.59
N THR A 281 -4.18 -15.45 -26.85
CA THR A 281 -4.99 -15.28 -28.06
C THR A 281 -5.76 -13.97 -28.01
N THR A 282 -5.71 -13.18 -29.08
CA THR A 282 -6.46 -11.92 -29.19
C THR A 282 -7.96 -12.13 -28.94
N GLY A 283 -8.56 -11.28 -28.10
CA GLY A 283 -9.97 -11.38 -27.73
C GLY A 283 -10.26 -12.36 -26.59
N ILE A 284 -9.26 -13.10 -26.10
CA ILE A 284 -9.38 -13.96 -24.91
C ILE A 284 -8.74 -13.25 -23.71
N ILE A 285 -9.40 -13.33 -22.56
CA ILE A 285 -8.91 -12.75 -21.31
C ILE A 285 -7.60 -13.45 -20.92
N LYS A 286 -6.56 -12.66 -20.65
CA LYS A 286 -5.24 -13.16 -20.27
C LYS A 286 -5.29 -13.87 -18.91
N VAL A 287 -4.63 -15.02 -18.83
CA VAL A 287 -4.38 -15.76 -17.59
C VAL A 287 -2.97 -15.43 -17.10
N HIS A 288 -2.86 -14.96 -15.86
CA HIS A 288 -1.58 -14.61 -15.22
C HIS A 288 -1.02 -15.74 -14.37
N GLN A 289 -1.89 -16.49 -13.71
CA GLN A 289 -1.49 -17.57 -12.82
C GLN A 289 -2.59 -18.62 -12.72
N ILE A 290 -2.18 -19.88 -12.60
CA ILE A 290 -3.02 -20.98 -12.13
C ILE A 290 -2.30 -21.59 -10.94
N ALA A 291 -2.96 -21.65 -9.78
CA ALA A 291 -2.35 -22.13 -8.54
C ALA A 291 -3.33 -22.98 -7.74
N ASN A 292 -2.83 -23.88 -6.90
CA ASN A 292 -3.68 -24.52 -5.89
C ASN A 292 -3.80 -23.65 -4.61
N SER A 293 -4.56 -24.09 -3.61
CA SER A 293 -4.68 -23.38 -2.33
C SER A 293 -3.40 -23.28 -1.50
N LEU A 294 -2.32 -23.94 -1.92
CA LEU A 294 -0.97 -23.76 -1.37
C LEU A 294 -0.12 -22.78 -2.20
N GLY A 295 -0.69 -22.15 -3.23
CA GLY A 295 0.00 -21.23 -4.13
C GLY A 295 0.90 -21.91 -5.18
N ARG A 296 0.81 -23.24 -5.38
CA ARG A 296 1.71 -23.98 -6.28
C ARG A 296 1.18 -24.00 -7.72
N ALA A 297 2.07 -23.75 -8.68
CA ALA A 297 1.77 -23.62 -10.12
C ALA A 297 1.40 -24.93 -10.85
N SER A 298 1.66 -26.10 -10.25
CA SER A 298 1.27 -27.40 -10.83
C SER A 298 0.14 -28.03 -10.00
N PRO A 299 -1.12 -27.56 -10.14
CA PRO A 299 -2.22 -28.02 -9.28
C PRO A 299 -2.64 -29.47 -9.54
N LEU A 300 -2.09 -30.15 -10.55
CA LEU A 300 -2.57 -31.45 -11.04
C LEU A 300 -1.58 -32.62 -10.90
N SER A 301 -0.42 -32.45 -10.27
CA SER A 301 0.67 -33.46 -10.25
C SER A 301 0.71 -34.43 -9.05
N GLY A 302 -0.33 -34.52 -8.20
CA GLY A 302 -0.41 -35.51 -7.11
C GLY A 302 -1.57 -35.25 -6.14
N ASP A 303 -1.91 -36.25 -5.30
CA ASP A 303 -3.10 -36.41 -4.44
C ASP A 303 -3.80 -35.16 -3.85
N PHE A 304 -5.15 -35.15 -3.85
CA PHE A 304 -6.01 -34.00 -3.49
C PHE A 304 -6.25 -33.84 -1.99
N PRO A 305 -6.16 -32.59 -1.51
CA PRO A 305 -7.37 -31.85 -1.13
C PRO A 305 -7.37 -30.33 -1.42
N TYR A 306 -6.96 -29.85 -2.60
CA TYR A 306 -6.76 -28.40 -2.83
C TYR A 306 -7.71 -27.77 -3.85
N ASP A 307 -8.26 -26.60 -3.50
CA ASP A 307 -8.92 -25.71 -4.45
C ASP A 307 -7.95 -25.23 -5.53
N VAL A 308 -8.45 -24.95 -6.73
CA VAL A 308 -7.69 -24.32 -7.81
C VAL A 308 -8.11 -22.87 -7.97
N TYR A 309 -7.14 -21.98 -8.10
CA TYR A 309 -7.31 -20.56 -8.37
C TYR A 309 -6.78 -20.26 -9.77
N ILE A 310 -7.59 -19.58 -10.56
CA ILE A 310 -7.23 -19.08 -11.90
C ILE A 310 -7.27 -17.56 -11.81
N VAL A 311 -6.14 -16.92 -12.04
CA VAL A 311 -5.98 -15.45 -11.96
C VAL A 311 -5.97 -14.88 -13.38
N GLN A 312 -6.86 -13.93 -13.63
CA GLN A 312 -7.13 -13.36 -14.95
C GLN A 312 -7.25 -11.84 -14.86
N ASP A 313 -7.10 -11.16 -16.00
CA ASP A 313 -7.48 -9.75 -16.09
C ASP A 313 -8.95 -9.56 -15.70
N LEU A 314 -9.24 -8.53 -14.90
CA LEU A 314 -10.61 -8.11 -14.69
C LEU A 314 -11.09 -7.48 -16.00
N GLY A 315 -11.80 -8.27 -16.82
CA GLY A 315 -12.32 -7.81 -18.10
C GLY A 315 -13.04 -6.48 -17.93
N THR A 316 -12.49 -5.41 -18.49
CA THR A 316 -13.17 -4.12 -18.49
C THR A 316 -14.44 -4.29 -19.30
N ASN A 317 -15.59 -3.88 -18.76
CA ASN A 317 -16.87 -3.91 -19.46
C ASN A 317 -16.68 -3.51 -20.94
N LEU A 318 -16.94 -4.43 -21.86
CA LEU A 318 -17.12 -4.17 -23.29
C LEU A 318 -18.39 -3.33 -23.57
N LYS A 319 -18.81 -2.49 -22.62
CA LYS A 319 -19.88 -1.50 -22.77
C LYS A 319 -19.29 -0.12 -23.07
N GLN A 320 -18.61 -0.03 -24.21
CA GLN A 320 -18.42 1.23 -24.93
C GLN A 320 -18.76 1.09 -26.44
N TYR A 321 -19.51 0.04 -26.79
CA TYR A 321 -20.16 -0.08 -28.09
C TYR A 321 -21.67 -0.29 -27.88
N GLU A 322 -22.35 0.76 -27.46
CA GLU A 322 -23.76 1.05 -27.77
C GLU A 322 -23.89 2.56 -28.02
#